data_AF-Q9I9L9-F1
#
_entry.id   AF-Q9I9L9-F1
#
_cell.length_a   1.000
_cell.length_b   1.000
_cell.length_c   1.000
_cell.angle_alpha   90.00
_cell.angle_beta   90.00
_cell.angle_gamma   90.00
#
_symmetry.space_group_name_H-M   'P 1'
#
loop_
_entity.id
_entity.type
_entity.pdbx_description
1 polymer ?
#
loop_
_entity_poly.entity_id
_entity_poly.type
_entity_poly.pdbx_seq_one_letter_code
_entity_poly.pdbx_strand_id
1 'polypeptide(L)'
;ITDSLIDHCEDRKLDENSNVQVSDEKIVGIVNDLFGAGFDTISTALSWAVVYLVAYPEIQERLQGELREKIGMDRMPRLSDRTDLPLLEAFILEIFRHSSFLPFTIPHCTSKDTSLNGYFIPRDTCVFIN
;
A
#
# COMPACT_ATOMS: atom_id res chain seq x y z
N ILE A 1 5.67 -1.55 -13.63
CA ILE A 1 5.32 -0.11 -13.63
C ILE A 1 6.57 0.73 -13.80
N THR A 2 7.57 0.57 -12.94
CA THR A 2 8.90 1.18 -13.12
C THR A 2 9.53 0.85 -14.48
N ASP A 3 9.51 -0.41 -14.90
CA ASP A 3 10.10 -0.81 -16.19
C ASP A 3 9.39 -0.16 -17.38
N SER A 4 8.05 -0.10 -17.35
CA SER A 4 7.27 0.60 -18.36
C SER A 4 7.50 2.12 -18.38
N LEU A 5 7.90 2.73 -17.25
CA LEU A 5 8.28 4.15 -17.19
C LEU A 5 9.70 4.38 -17.73
N ILE A 6 10.60 3.42 -17.50
CA ILE A 6 11.96 3.41 -18.05
C ILE A 6 11.88 3.22 -19.57
N ASP A 7 11.11 2.25 -20.05
CA ASP A 7 10.86 2.01 -21.47
C ASP A 7 10.29 3.28 -22.14
N HIS A 8 9.37 4.00 -21.48
CA HIS A 8 8.84 5.26 -22.00
C HIS A 8 9.92 6.39 -22.08
N CYS A 9 10.93 6.39 -21.22
CA CYS A 9 12.08 7.30 -21.35
C CYS A 9 12.98 6.91 -22.54
N GLU A 10 13.10 5.61 -22.82
CA GLU A 10 13.98 5.06 -23.86
C GLU A 10 13.34 5.07 -25.27
N ASP A 11 12.03 4.84 -25.39
CA ASP A 11 11.26 4.72 -26.64
C ASP A 11 10.84 6.07 -27.26
N ARG A 12 11.30 7.22 -26.71
CA ARG A 12 11.03 8.57 -27.26
C ARG A 12 11.47 8.78 -28.72
N LYS A 13 12.12 7.78 -29.35
CA LYS A 13 12.56 7.82 -30.75
C LYS A 13 11.58 7.28 -31.77
N LEU A 14 10.44 6.67 -31.40
CA LEU A 14 9.63 5.91 -32.37
C LEU A 14 8.17 6.32 -32.58
N ASP A 15 7.52 7.09 -31.71
CA ASP A 15 6.09 7.43 -31.89
C ASP A 15 5.78 8.93 -31.76
N GLU A 16 5.74 9.64 -32.89
CA GLU A 16 5.22 11.02 -33.02
C GLU A 16 3.68 11.10 -32.87
N ASN A 17 2.98 9.97 -32.67
CA ASN A 17 1.51 9.88 -32.73
C ASN A 17 0.81 9.53 -31.39
N SER A 18 1.54 9.46 -30.27
CA SER A 18 0.95 9.25 -28.94
C SER A 18 0.63 10.60 -28.27
N ASN A 19 -0.66 10.89 -28.08
CA ASN A 19 -1.19 12.14 -27.51
C ASN A 19 -0.86 12.39 -26.02
N VAL A 20 0.09 11.65 -25.42
CA VAL A 20 0.51 11.85 -24.02
C VAL A 20 2.04 11.84 -23.95
N GLN A 21 2.66 12.97 -24.31
CA GLN A 21 4.08 13.18 -24.00
C GLN A 21 4.21 13.49 -22.50
N VAL A 22 4.50 12.46 -21.68
CA VAL A 22 4.94 12.65 -20.30
C VAL A 22 6.38 13.18 -20.31
N SER A 23 6.65 14.29 -19.62
CA SER A 23 8.01 14.83 -19.54
C SER A 23 8.89 13.99 -18.61
N ASP A 24 10.21 14.00 -18.83
CA ASP A 24 11.14 13.23 -18.00
C ASP A 24 11.05 13.65 -16.53
N GLU A 25 10.81 14.93 -16.23
CA GLU A 25 10.62 15.40 -14.85
C GLU A 25 9.38 14.79 -14.19
N LYS A 26 8.30 14.61 -14.94
CA LYS A 26 7.09 13.94 -14.45
C LYS A 26 7.34 12.45 -14.19
N ILE A 27 8.12 11.80 -15.06
CA ILE A 27 8.49 10.39 -14.88
C ILE A 27 9.33 10.24 -13.61
N VAL A 28 10.34 11.07 -13.42
CA VAL A 28 11.16 11.10 -12.19
C VAL A 28 10.29 11.34 -10.95
N GLY A 29 9.33 12.28 -11.03
CA GLY A 29 8.37 12.54 -9.95
C GLY A 29 7.55 11.29 -9.58
N ILE A 30 6.95 10.63 -10.59
CA ILE A 30 6.15 9.41 -10.39
C ILE A 30 6.99 8.28 -9.78
N VAL A 31 8.23 8.11 -10.25
CA VAL A 31 9.14 7.10 -9.71
C VAL A 31 9.46 7.38 -8.25
N ASN A 32 9.78 8.63 -7.90
CA ASN A 32 10.04 9.02 -6.51
C ASN A 32 8.82 8.80 -5.61
N ASP A 33 7.62 9.16 -6.08
CA ASP A 33 6.38 8.93 -5.33
C ASP A 33 6.14 7.43 -5.10
N LEU A 34 6.35 6.59 -6.12
CA LEU A 34 6.15 5.14 -6.02
C LEU A 34 7.13 4.51 -5.03
N PHE A 35 8.42 4.88 -5.09
CA PHE A 35 9.42 4.35 -4.17
C PHE A 35 9.21 4.87 -2.75
N GLY A 36 8.99 6.17 -2.56
CA GLY A 36 8.78 6.75 -1.24
C GLY A 36 7.54 6.17 -0.56
N ALA A 37 6.39 6.19 -1.25
CA ALA A 37 5.16 5.65 -0.70
C ALA A 37 5.22 4.13 -0.49
N GLY A 38 5.85 3.38 -1.40
CA GLY A 38 5.93 1.93 -1.33
C GLY A 38 6.93 1.40 -0.31
N PHE A 39 8.04 2.10 -0.09
CA PHE A 39 9.12 1.65 0.79
C PHE A 39 8.80 1.89 2.26
N ASP A 40 8.54 3.14 2.66
CA ASP A 40 8.37 3.48 4.07
C ASP A 40 7.15 2.77 4.68
N THR A 41 6.07 2.66 3.91
CA THR A 41 4.82 2.02 4.38
C THR A 41 4.97 0.51 4.57
N ILE A 42 5.57 -0.22 3.61
CA ILE A 42 5.73 -1.68 3.73
C ILE A 42 6.76 -2.04 4.80
N SER A 43 7.84 -1.28 4.92
CA SER A 43 8.84 -1.46 5.98
C SER A 43 8.21 -1.31 7.36
N THR A 44 7.40 -0.26 7.55
CA THR A 44 6.69 -0.03 8.81
C THR A 44 5.67 -1.15 9.11
N ALA A 45 4.90 -1.58 8.10
CA ALA A 45 3.95 -2.68 8.25
C ALA A 45 4.64 -4.00 8.67
N LEU A 46 5.76 -4.34 8.03
CA LEU A 46 6.53 -5.53 8.37
C LEU A 46 7.17 -5.44 9.77
N SER A 47 7.67 -4.28 10.16
CA SER A 47 8.19 -4.06 11.52
C SER A 47 7.10 -4.29 12.57
N TRP A 48 5.88 -3.77 12.35
CA TRP A 48 4.75 -4.04 13.24
C TRP A 48 4.38 -5.53 13.25
N ALA A 49 4.38 -6.18 12.09
CA ALA A 49 4.11 -7.62 12.03
C ALA A 49 5.08 -8.41 12.92
N VAL A 50 6.37 -8.12 12.84
CA VAL A 50 7.39 -8.77 13.70
C VAL A 50 7.13 -8.46 15.18
N VAL A 51 6.81 -7.20 15.53
CA VAL A 51 6.47 -6.82 16.91
C VAL A 51 5.30 -7.66 17.44
N TYR A 52 4.21 -7.81 16.68
CA TYR A 52 3.08 -8.63 17.10
C TYR A 52 3.42 -10.12 17.18
N LEU A 53 4.20 -10.67 16.25
CA LEU A 53 4.60 -12.07 16.31
C LEU A 53 5.46 -12.38 17.55
N VAL A 54 6.34 -11.45 17.93
CA VAL A 54 7.17 -11.58 19.15
C VAL A 54 6.33 -11.37 20.41
N ALA A 55 5.40 -10.43 20.41
CA ALA A 55 4.56 -10.12 21.56
C ALA A 55 3.47 -11.19 21.80
N TYR A 56 3.03 -11.88 20.75
CA TYR A 56 1.98 -12.91 20.79
C TYR A 56 2.46 -14.23 20.15
N PRO A 57 3.38 -14.98 20.78
CA PRO A 57 3.93 -16.22 20.24
C PRO A 57 2.87 -17.28 19.87
N GLU A 58 1.74 -17.31 20.58
CA GLU A 58 0.61 -18.20 20.29
C GLU A 58 -0.04 -17.90 18.92
N ILE A 59 -0.06 -16.64 18.50
CA ILE A 59 -0.53 -16.25 17.18
C ILE A 59 0.50 -16.68 16.13
N GLN A 60 1.79 -16.47 16.40
CA GLN A 60 2.86 -16.95 15.53
C GLN A 60 2.78 -18.47 15.31
N GLU A 61 2.56 -19.26 16.37
CA GLU A 61 2.42 -20.72 16.27
C GLU A 61 1.21 -21.12 15.43
N ARG A 62 0.05 -20.48 15.65
CA ARG A 62 -1.17 -20.75 14.87
C ARG A 62 -1.01 -20.41 13.38
N LEU A 63 -0.35 -19.30 13.06
CA LEU A 63 -0.04 -18.91 11.68
C LEU A 63 0.89 -19.92 11.00
N GLN A 64 1.93 -20.37 11.70
CA GLN A 64 2.80 -21.43 11.19
C GLN A 64 2.04 -22.75 11.02
N GLY A 65 1.11 -23.07 11.92
CA GLY A 65 0.21 -24.21 11.81
C GLY A 65 -0.64 -24.16 10.54
N GLU A 66 -1.30 -23.03 10.29
CA GLU A 66 -2.10 -22.82 9.08
C GLU A 66 -1.25 -22.99 7.80
N LEU A 67 -0.06 -22.38 7.76
CA LEU A 67 0.86 -22.52 6.62
C LEU A 67 1.27 -23.97 6.40
N ARG A 68 1.61 -24.72 7.46
CA ARG A 68 1.99 -26.12 7.35
C ARG A 68 0.84 -27.00 6.86
N GLU A 69 -0.37 -26.74 7.33
CA GLU A 69 -1.55 -27.51 6.93
C GLU A 69 -1.92 -27.28 5.47
N LYS A 70 -1.90 -26.03 5.02
CA LYS A 70 -2.43 -25.64 3.70
C LYS A 70 -1.39 -25.71 2.58
N ILE A 71 -0.13 -25.41 2.88
CA ILE A 71 0.95 -25.34 1.88
C ILE A 71 1.92 -26.51 2.02
N GLY A 72 2.18 -26.98 3.24
CA GLY A 72 3.21 -27.98 3.54
C GLY A 72 4.61 -27.37 3.60
N MET A 73 5.64 -28.22 3.60
CA MET A 73 7.06 -27.82 3.72
C MET A 73 7.86 -27.99 2.41
N ASP A 74 7.23 -28.55 1.36
CA ASP A 74 7.91 -28.92 0.12
C ASP A 74 8.07 -27.74 -0.85
N ARG A 75 7.36 -26.63 -0.61
CA ARG A 75 7.40 -25.44 -1.46
C ARG A 75 7.20 -24.15 -0.66
N MET A 76 7.63 -23.04 -1.25
CA MET A 76 7.34 -21.70 -0.73
C MET A 76 5.87 -21.30 -0.98
N PRO A 77 5.29 -20.44 -0.12
CA PRO A 77 3.98 -19.83 -0.34
C PRO A 77 3.93 -19.03 -1.65
N ARG A 78 2.76 -18.99 -2.28
CA ARG A 78 2.46 -18.22 -3.49
C ARG A 78 1.24 -17.35 -3.24
N LEU A 79 1.07 -16.30 -4.03
CA LEU A 79 -0.10 -15.42 -3.92
C LEU A 79 -1.43 -16.16 -4.16
N SER A 80 -1.42 -17.23 -4.96
CA SER A 80 -2.58 -18.09 -5.19
C SER A 80 -3.06 -18.81 -3.93
N ASP A 81 -2.20 -19.02 -2.94
CA ASP A 81 -2.55 -19.72 -1.70
C ASP A 81 -3.35 -18.82 -0.73
N ARG A 82 -3.42 -17.51 -1.00
CA ARG A 82 -4.01 -16.51 -0.09
C ARG A 82 -5.44 -16.86 0.34
N THR A 83 -6.25 -17.42 -0.57
CA THR A 83 -7.64 -17.81 -0.28
C THR A 83 -7.75 -18.94 0.73
N ASP A 84 -6.69 -19.75 0.88
CA ASP A 84 -6.63 -20.87 1.81
C ASP A 84 -6.00 -20.50 3.16
N LEU A 85 -5.57 -19.25 3.33
CA LEU A 85 -4.86 -18.75 4.53
C LEU A 85 -5.67 -17.64 5.27
N PRO A 86 -6.90 -17.93 5.72
CA PRO A 86 -7.76 -16.93 6.35
C PRO A 86 -7.20 -16.36 7.67
N LEU A 87 -6.45 -17.13 8.46
CA LEU A 87 -5.84 -16.62 9.69
C LEU A 87 -4.69 -15.66 9.38
N LEU A 88 -3.85 -15.97 8.39
CA LEU A 88 -2.81 -15.04 7.94
C LEU A 88 -3.40 -13.74 7.40
N GLU A 89 -4.45 -13.83 6.58
CA GLU A 89 -5.15 -12.64 6.09
C GLU A 89 -5.72 -11.81 7.25
N ALA A 90 -6.39 -12.46 8.20
CA ALA A 90 -6.93 -11.80 9.38
C ALA A 90 -5.83 -11.13 10.23
N PHE A 91 -4.67 -11.77 10.37
CA PHE A 91 -3.52 -11.21 11.07
C PHE A 91 -2.99 -9.94 10.38
N ILE A 92 -2.84 -9.97 9.05
CA ILE A 92 -2.41 -8.79 8.27
C ILE A 92 -3.40 -7.63 8.45
N LEU A 93 -4.70 -7.91 8.35
CA LEU A 93 -5.74 -6.89 8.55
C LEU A 93 -5.74 -6.34 9.98
N GLU A 94 -5.50 -7.19 10.98
CA GLU A 94 -5.44 -6.77 12.37
C GLU A 94 -4.21 -5.92 12.68
N ILE A 95 -3.06 -6.21 12.04
CA ILE A 95 -1.89 -5.32 12.09
C ILE A 95 -2.27 -3.94 11.58
N PHE A 96 -2.88 -3.84 10.40
CA PHE A 96 -3.27 -2.54 9.84
C PHE A 96 -4.27 -1.80 10.74
N ARG A 97 -5.25 -2.51 11.29
CA ARG A 97 -6.26 -1.92 12.18
C ARG A 97 -5.67 -1.44 13.51
N HIS A 98 -4.86 -2.28 14.17
CA HIS A 98 -4.41 -2.02 15.53
C HIS A 98 -3.18 -1.09 15.59
N SER A 99 -2.22 -1.28 14.69
CA SER A 99 -1.05 -0.38 14.65
C SER A 99 -1.42 1.02 14.18
N SER A 100 -2.38 1.13 13.23
CA SER A 100 -2.79 2.40 12.60
C SER A 100 -1.59 3.32 12.35
N PHE A 101 -0.51 2.77 11.78
CA PHE A 101 0.79 3.47 11.70
C PHE A 101 0.78 4.69 10.77
N LEU A 102 -0.32 4.89 10.03
CA LEU A 102 -0.70 6.15 9.39
C LEU A 102 -2.01 6.64 10.03
N PRO A 103 -1.95 7.27 11.22
CA PRO A 103 -3.16 7.62 11.99
C PRO A 103 -3.95 8.77 11.37
N PHE A 104 -3.36 9.47 10.39
CA PHE A 104 -4.09 10.38 9.52
C PHE A 104 -3.73 10.08 8.07
N THR A 105 -4.68 10.30 7.17
CA THR A 105 -4.36 10.31 5.73
C THR A 105 -3.53 11.54 5.38
N ILE A 106 -3.02 11.58 4.15
CA ILE A 106 -2.46 12.81 3.58
C ILE A 106 -3.55 13.90 3.65
N PRO A 107 -3.23 15.13 4.09
CA PRO A 107 -4.22 16.21 4.16
C PRO A 107 -4.92 16.43 2.81
N HIS A 108 -6.25 16.47 2.85
CA HIS A 108 -7.09 16.74 1.70
C HIS A 108 -7.51 18.22 1.67
N CYS A 109 -8.12 18.65 0.58
CA CYS A 109 -8.68 19.98 0.43
C CYS A 109 -10.03 19.94 -0.30
N THR A 110 -11.02 20.71 0.13
CA THR A 110 -12.33 20.78 -0.54
C THR A 110 -12.23 21.50 -1.88
N SER A 111 -12.68 20.86 -2.97
CA SER A 111 -12.64 21.46 -4.31
C SER A 111 -13.76 22.48 -4.56
N LYS A 112 -14.81 22.46 -3.73
CA LYS A 112 -15.96 23.37 -3.71
C LYS A 112 -16.59 23.42 -2.32
N ASP A 113 -17.46 24.40 -2.10
CA ASP A 113 -18.32 24.45 -0.93
C ASP A 113 -19.11 23.14 -0.80
N THR A 114 -19.12 22.57 0.41
CA THR A 114 -19.76 21.29 0.71
C THR A 114 -20.33 21.29 2.12
N SER A 115 -20.95 20.18 2.51
CA SER A 115 -21.39 19.97 3.89
C SER A 115 -21.14 18.54 4.34
N LEU A 116 -20.77 18.36 5.60
CA LEU A 116 -20.62 17.05 6.24
C LEU A 116 -21.38 17.07 7.57
N ASN A 117 -22.27 16.10 7.80
CA ASN A 117 -23.08 16.00 9.03
C ASN A 117 -23.82 17.31 9.41
N GLY A 118 -24.31 18.05 8.41
CA GLY A 118 -25.01 19.32 8.60
C GLY A 118 -24.10 20.55 8.78
N TYR A 119 -22.78 20.38 8.86
CA TYR A 119 -21.83 21.49 8.92
C TYR A 119 -21.45 21.94 7.52
N PHE A 120 -21.57 23.24 7.25
CA PHE A 120 -21.08 23.85 6.02
C PHE A 120 -19.54 23.94 6.05
N ILE A 121 -18.89 23.51 4.98
CA ILE A 121 -17.44 23.51 4.80
C ILE A 121 -17.13 24.28 3.51
N PRO A 122 -16.48 25.46 3.60
CA PRO A 122 -16.12 26.25 2.42
C PRO A 122 -15.17 25.51 1.47
N ARG A 123 -15.13 25.94 0.22
CA ARG A 123 -14.08 25.60 -0.75
C ARG A 123 -12.69 25.95 -0.19
N ASP A 124 -11.68 25.20 -0.63
CA ASP A 124 -10.27 25.37 -0.27
C ASP A 124 -9.99 25.14 1.23
N THR A 125 -10.86 24.42 1.92
CA THR A 125 -10.67 24.03 3.33
C THR A 125 -9.78 22.80 3.41
N CYS A 126 -8.69 22.88 4.18
CA CYS A 126 -7.83 21.74 4.53
C CYS A 126 -8.58 20.76 5.45
N VAL A 127 -8.55 19.47 5.11
CA VAL A 127 -9.28 18.40 5.78
C VAL A 127 -8.30 17.29 6.19
N PHE A 128 -8.37 16.90 7.46
CA PHE A 128 -7.67 15.73 8.01
C PHE A 128 -8.67 14.60 8.22
N ILE A 129 -8.30 13.38 7.83
CA ILE A 129 -9.07 12.16 8.09
C ILE A 129 -8.35 11.38 9.18
N ASN A 130 -9.05 11.15 10.30
CA ASN A 130 -8.63 10.31 11.43
C ASN A 130 -9.33 8.96 11.32
#